data_AF-A0A2A5FFJ8-F1
#
_entry.id   AF-A0A2A5FFJ8-F1
#
_cell.length_a   1.000
_cell.length_b   1.000
_cell.length_c   1.000
_cell.angle_alpha   90.00
_cell.angle_beta   90.00
_cell.angle_gamma   90.00
#
_symmetry.space_group_name_H-M   'P 1'
#
loop_
_entity.id
_entity.type
_entity.pdbx_description
1 polymer ?
#
loop_
_entity_poly.entity_id
_entity_poly.type
_entity_poly.pdbx_seq_one_letter_code
_entity_poly.pdbx_strand_id
1 'polypeptide(L)'
;MGYADRDSGRAAAGFPSGHAGVLAINIKQKIEAANAEAFNRIVSADPVLVDIVPAGEVVPGLEDRMVLHSGPPVDWEHMGGAQKGAVIAMTIFEGWAGDIQSAEDILSKGGIKFDPNHHHDAVGPMAGTISKSLPVYVVENRTQGNRAYCRLVEDEQQFGNYSAGSIDGLRMWRDVWAPSLGKGVRHMGGLSLKPIIAKALQMGDELHNRPNAASSIFAGAMGVPMIEAGVPTKDLTSTLSYISGHDLLFLGLAMASAKSAADAARGIEYSTVVTAMARNGYEFGINVSGLDGQWFTAPAPAIDGLYLPGYGEGDGGFDMGDSAITETVGWGGFALGGAPGILSLVGGTPEEALNYSREMREITTGLSPDFAIPALDFEGTAVGIDIRKVAQSGVLPIIDTAIAHREPGHSIIGAGMVRPPMACFHGALRAFAAKYALE
;
A
#
# COMPACT_ATOMS: atom_id res chain seq x y z
N MET A 1 -85.62 -32.12 -21.68
CA MET A 1 -85.62 -31.56 -23.05
C MET A 1 -84.74 -30.33 -23.03
N GLY A 2 -83.57 -30.25 -23.66
CA GLY A 2 -82.84 -31.27 -24.43
C GLY A 2 -82.84 -31.02 -25.93
N TYR A 3 -81.71 -30.52 -26.46
CA TYR A 3 -81.24 -30.65 -27.84
C TYR A 3 -79.73 -30.42 -27.90
N ALA A 4 -79.02 -31.17 -28.76
CA ALA A 4 -77.67 -30.83 -29.26
C ALA A 4 -77.81 -29.80 -30.43
N ASP A 5 -76.81 -29.28 -31.15
CA ASP A 5 -75.50 -29.79 -31.62
C ASP A 5 -74.72 -28.56 -32.21
N ARG A 6 -73.45 -28.52 -32.68
CA ARG A 6 -72.35 -29.48 -32.93
C ARG A 6 -70.98 -28.72 -32.97
N ASP A 7 -69.89 -29.40 -33.35
CA ASP A 7 -68.60 -28.96 -33.91
C ASP A 7 -68.50 -27.52 -34.50
N SER A 8 -67.33 -26.86 -34.50
CA SER A 8 -66.04 -27.41 -34.94
C SER A 8 -64.80 -26.73 -34.34
N GLY A 9 -63.72 -27.50 -34.19
CA GLY A 9 -62.51 -27.08 -33.48
C GLY A 9 -61.35 -26.58 -34.36
N ARG A 10 -60.40 -25.90 -33.71
CA ARG A 10 -59.01 -25.75 -34.16
C ARG A 10 -58.07 -25.98 -32.98
N ALA A 11 -57.39 -27.12 -32.97
CA ALA A 11 -56.30 -27.36 -32.02
C ALA A 11 -55.06 -26.56 -32.47
N ALA A 12 -54.80 -25.45 -31.79
CA ALA A 12 -53.51 -24.77 -31.91
C ALA A 12 -52.47 -25.57 -31.10
N ALA A 13 -51.46 -26.12 -31.77
CA ALA A 13 -50.36 -26.81 -31.10
C ALA A 13 -49.51 -25.79 -30.34
N GLY A 14 -49.77 -25.63 -29.04
CA GLY A 14 -48.92 -24.86 -28.15
C GLY A 14 -47.56 -25.54 -28.02
N PHE A 15 -46.54 -24.97 -28.67
CA PHE A 15 -45.16 -25.34 -28.40
C PHE A 15 -44.88 -25.16 -26.89
N PRO A 16 -44.24 -26.13 -26.20
CA PRO A 16 -43.79 -25.92 -24.84
C PRO A 16 -42.75 -24.80 -24.87
N SER A 17 -43.11 -23.64 -24.33
CA SER A 17 -42.28 -22.44 -24.30
C SER A 17 -41.18 -22.58 -23.26
N GLY A 18 -40.17 -23.39 -23.59
CA GLY A 18 -38.95 -23.64 -22.82
C GLY A 18 -38.07 -22.40 -22.67
N HIS A 19 -38.59 -21.37 -22.03
CA HIS A 19 -37.79 -20.31 -21.45
C HIS A 19 -36.95 -20.93 -20.34
N ALA A 20 -35.63 -20.92 -20.52
CA ALA A 20 -34.69 -21.37 -19.53
C ALA A 20 -34.69 -20.39 -18.34
N GLY A 21 -35.64 -20.56 -17.42
CA GLY A 21 -35.68 -19.90 -16.11
C GLY A 21 -34.59 -20.44 -15.18
N VAL A 22 -33.34 -20.35 -15.63
CA VAL A 22 -32.18 -21.04 -15.06
C VAL A 22 -31.09 -20.00 -14.77
N LEU A 23 -30.60 -19.98 -13.53
CA LEU A 23 -29.38 -19.29 -13.08
C LEU A 23 -29.30 -17.74 -13.16
N ALA A 24 -30.40 -17.02 -13.40
CA ALA A 24 -30.46 -15.56 -13.18
C ALA A 24 -30.33 -15.14 -11.68
N ILE A 25 -30.13 -16.10 -10.76
CA ILE A 25 -29.85 -15.88 -9.34
C ILE A 25 -28.40 -16.29 -9.04
N ASN A 26 -27.52 -15.41 -8.55
CA ASN A 26 -27.54 -13.95 -8.56
C ASN A 26 -26.09 -13.46 -8.43
N ILE A 27 -25.45 -13.16 -9.57
CA ILE A 27 -24.04 -12.73 -9.59
C ILE A 27 -23.81 -11.42 -8.82
N LYS A 28 -24.79 -10.50 -8.81
CA LYS A 28 -24.74 -9.27 -8.01
C LYS A 28 -24.69 -9.60 -6.50
N GLN A 29 -25.55 -10.48 -6.00
CA GLN A 29 -25.52 -10.92 -4.59
C GLN A 29 -24.22 -11.67 -4.24
N LYS A 30 -23.66 -12.48 -5.15
CA LYS A 30 -22.35 -13.10 -4.94
C LYS A 30 -21.26 -12.06 -4.70
N ILE A 31 -21.18 -11.03 -5.56
CA ILE A 31 -20.21 -9.94 -5.41
C ILE A 31 -20.49 -9.10 -4.15
N GLU A 32 -21.76 -8.81 -3.84
CA GLU A 32 -22.14 -8.07 -2.63
C GLU A 32 -21.72 -8.80 -1.34
N ALA A 33 -21.94 -10.13 -1.28
CA ALA A 33 -21.48 -10.95 -0.16
C ALA A 33 -19.95 -11.06 -0.09
N ALA A 34 -19.28 -11.25 -1.24
CA ALA A 34 -17.82 -11.34 -1.33
C ALA A 34 -17.11 -10.02 -0.97
N ASN A 35 -17.69 -8.87 -1.34
CA ASN A 35 -17.19 -7.56 -0.96
C ASN A 35 -17.44 -7.25 0.52
N ALA A 36 -18.58 -7.67 1.07
CA ALA A 36 -18.84 -7.57 2.50
C ALA A 36 -17.82 -8.40 3.32
N GLU A 37 -17.50 -9.62 2.89
CA GLU A 37 -16.43 -10.43 3.48
C GLU A 37 -15.05 -9.76 3.35
N ALA A 38 -14.70 -9.24 2.17
CA ALA A 38 -13.43 -8.53 1.96
C ALA A 38 -13.30 -7.29 2.87
N PHE A 39 -14.35 -6.47 2.95
CA PHE A 39 -14.45 -5.34 3.86
C PHE A 39 -14.30 -5.78 5.33
N ASN A 40 -15.03 -6.80 5.76
CA ASN A 40 -14.98 -7.34 7.12
C ASN A 40 -13.57 -7.77 7.51
N ARG A 41 -12.83 -8.44 6.62
CA ARG A 41 -11.43 -8.86 6.89
C ARG A 41 -10.46 -7.70 7.01
N ILE A 42 -10.61 -6.66 6.19
CA ILE A 42 -9.77 -5.46 6.28
C ILE A 42 -10.04 -4.74 7.61
N VAL A 43 -11.30 -4.46 7.97
CA VAL A 43 -11.59 -3.69 9.20
C VAL A 43 -11.35 -4.49 10.48
N SER A 44 -11.57 -5.81 10.48
CA SER A 44 -11.33 -6.67 11.65
C SER A 44 -9.87 -7.03 11.92
N ALA A 45 -8.92 -6.58 11.08
CA ALA A 45 -7.50 -6.83 11.30
C ALA A 45 -7.00 -6.29 12.67
N ASP A 46 -6.11 -7.05 13.31
CA ASP A 46 -5.34 -6.65 14.51
C ASP A 46 -3.83 -6.69 14.19
N PRO A 47 -3.30 -5.65 13.51
CA PRO A 47 -1.87 -5.56 13.20
C PRO A 47 -1.05 -5.30 14.46
N VAL A 48 -0.10 -6.20 14.73
CA VAL A 48 0.86 -6.11 15.83
C VAL A 48 2.28 -6.18 15.27
N LEU A 49 3.11 -5.20 15.58
CA LEU A 49 4.56 -5.27 15.36
C LEU A 49 5.14 -6.31 16.32
N VAL A 50 5.65 -7.43 15.79
CA VAL A 50 6.19 -8.55 16.60
C VAL A 50 7.71 -8.60 16.63
N ASP A 51 8.40 -8.07 15.61
CA ASP A 51 9.87 -7.90 15.64
C ASP A 51 10.37 -6.89 14.57
N ILE A 52 11.67 -6.56 14.62
CA ILE A 52 12.40 -5.89 13.55
C ILE A 52 13.72 -6.63 13.33
N VAL A 53 13.89 -7.23 12.15
CA VAL A 53 14.98 -8.17 11.82
C VAL A 53 15.39 -8.06 10.33
N PRO A 54 16.58 -8.52 9.92
CA PRO A 54 16.99 -8.57 8.52
C PRO A 54 15.97 -9.30 7.64
N ALA A 55 15.66 -8.74 6.47
CA ALA A 55 14.66 -9.29 5.56
C ALA A 55 14.93 -10.75 5.17
N GLY A 56 16.20 -11.13 5.03
CA GLY A 56 16.62 -12.49 4.68
C GLY A 56 16.29 -13.57 5.72
N GLU A 57 15.86 -13.19 6.93
CA GLU A 57 15.40 -14.12 7.97
C GLU A 57 13.89 -14.42 7.91
N VAL A 58 13.09 -13.54 7.29
CA VAL A 58 11.62 -13.55 7.44
C VAL A 58 10.81 -13.32 6.16
N VAL A 59 11.33 -12.62 5.16
CA VAL A 59 10.61 -12.29 3.93
C VAL A 59 10.54 -13.53 3.02
N PRO A 60 9.35 -14.08 2.74
CA PRO A 60 9.20 -15.30 1.94
C PRO A 60 9.86 -15.17 0.57
N GLY A 61 10.63 -16.18 0.15
CA GLY A 61 11.18 -16.24 -1.21
C GLY A 61 12.27 -15.21 -1.54
N LEU A 62 12.82 -14.47 -0.56
CA LEU A 62 13.93 -13.55 -0.79
C LEU A 62 15.25 -14.31 -1.04
N GLU A 63 15.68 -14.36 -2.31
CA GLU A 63 16.87 -15.09 -2.77
C GLU A 63 18.18 -14.33 -2.48
N ASP A 64 19.33 -14.97 -2.73
CA ASP A 64 20.62 -14.23 -2.74
C ASP A 64 20.75 -13.47 -4.06
N ARG A 65 21.48 -12.33 -4.05
CA ARG A 65 21.54 -11.38 -5.18
C ARG A 65 20.17 -10.98 -5.72
N MET A 66 19.24 -10.70 -4.82
CA MET A 66 17.88 -10.27 -5.11
C MET A 66 17.57 -8.95 -4.40
N VAL A 67 16.97 -8.01 -5.12
CA VAL A 67 16.45 -6.74 -4.57
C VAL A 67 14.97 -6.66 -4.91
N LEU A 68 14.12 -6.70 -3.89
CA LEU A 68 12.70 -6.43 -4.05
C LEU A 68 12.49 -4.94 -4.27
N HIS A 69 11.39 -4.56 -4.91
CA HIS A 69 11.06 -3.16 -5.20
C HIS A 69 9.56 -2.86 -5.09
N SER A 70 9.22 -1.57 -5.11
CA SER A 70 7.83 -1.12 -5.16
C SER A 70 7.15 -1.37 -6.50
N GLY A 71 5.82 -1.47 -6.49
CA GLY A 71 4.98 -1.46 -7.70
C GLY A 71 4.87 -2.78 -8.45
N PRO A 72 4.24 -2.80 -9.64
CA PRO A 72 4.17 -3.98 -10.49
C PRO A 72 5.57 -4.38 -11.03
N PRO A 73 5.73 -5.61 -11.57
CA PRO A 73 7.02 -6.10 -12.07
C PRO A 73 7.65 -5.17 -13.10
N VAL A 74 8.96 -4.93 -12.99
CA VAL A 74 9.70 -4.07 -13.91
C VAL A 74 11.13 -4.58 -14.07
N ASP A 75 11.70 -4.42 -15.27
CA ASP A 75 13.12 -4.70 -15.54
C ASP A 75 14.01 -3.50 -15.19
N TRP A 76 15.33 -3.68 -15.24
CA TRP A 76 16.29 -2.62 -14.92
C TRP A 76 16.15 -1.42 -15.86
N GLU A 77 15.89 -1.66 -17.14
CA GLU A 77 15.78 -0.65 -18.19
C GLU A 77 14.62 0.33 -17.91
N HIS A 78 13.47 -0.17 -17.48
CA HIS A 78 12.24 0.61 -17.27
C HIS A 78 12.08 1.19 -15.85
N MET A 79 12.88 0.79 -14.85
CA MET A 79 12.84 1.41 -13.50
C MET A 79 12.97 2.95 -13.54
N GLY A 80 12.20 3.66 -12.72
CA GLY A 80 12.35 5.11 -12.54
C GLY A 80 13.72 5.49 -11.96
N GLY A 81 14.22 6.71 -12.17
CA GLY A 81 15.56 7.12 -11.72
C GLY A 81 15.76 6.96 -10.21
N ALA A 82 14.81 7.40 -9.40
CA ALA A 82 14.79 7.16 -7.96
C ALA A 82 14.94 5.66 -7.60
N GLN A 83 14.23 4.78 -8.30
CA GLN A 83 14.32 3.32 -8.12
C GLN A 83 15.71 2.78 -8.52
N LYS A 84 16.24 3.21 -9.67
CA LYS A 84 17.60 2.86 -10.13
C LYS A 84 18.68 3.26 -9.12
N GLY A 85 18.61 4.49 -8.62
CA GLY A 85 19.54 5.00 -7.60
C GLY A 85 19.45 4.24 -6.29
N ALA A 86 18.25 3.87 -5.86
CA ALA A 86 18.04 3.06 -4.66
C ALA A 86 18.64 1.65 -4.81
N VAL A 87 18.45 1.02 -5.97
CA VAL A 87 19.02 -0.30 -6.30
C VAL A 87 20.55 -0.27 -6.37
N ILE A 88 21.15 0.81 -6.91
CA ILE A 88 22.61 1.05 -6.87
C ILE A 88 23.10 1.13 -5.40
N ALA A 89 22.43 1.93 -4.56
CA ALA A 89 22.76 2.01 -3.13
C ALA A 89 22.69 0.65 -2.44
N MET A 90 21.65 -0.15 -2.73
CA MET A 90 21.45 -1.47 -2.13
C MET A 90 22.53 -2.48 -2.57
N THR A 91 22.96 -2.40 -3.82
CA THR A 91 24.04 -3.23 -4.39
C THR A 91 25.39 -2.99 -3.68
N ILE A 92 25.65 -1.75 -3.25
CA ILE A 92 26.85 -1.36 -2.48
C ILE A 92 26.66 -1.67 -0.97
N PHE A 93 25.45 -1.53 -0.43
CA PHE A 93 25.11 -1.87 0.96
C PHE A 93 25.33 -3.36 1.27
N GLU A 94 24.92 -4.26 0.37
CA GLU A 94 25.17 -5.72 0.45
C GLU A 94 26.61 -6.11 0.08
N GLY A 95 27.44 -5.16 -0.37
CA GLY A 95 28.82 -5.43 -0.78
C GLY A 95 28.96 -6.27 -2.05
N TRP A 96 27.92 -6.34 -2.89
CA TRP A 96 27.98 -7.02 -4.19
C TRP A 96 28.79 -6.22 -5.22
N ALA A 97 28.93 -4.91 -5.01
CA ALA A 97 29.82 -3.99 -5.72
C ALA A 97 30.65 -3.16 -4.73
N GLY A 98 31.79 -2.64 -5.19
CA GLY A 98 32.67 -1.79 -4.37
C GLY A 98 32.44 -0.29 -4.55
N ASP A 99 31.83 0.09 -5.66
CA ASP A 99 31.57 1.48 -6.07
C ASP A 99 30.36 1.55 -7.03
N ILE A 100 29.98 2.77 -7.43
CA ILE A 100 28.83 3.03 -8.29
C ILE A 100 28.99 2.36 -9.67
N GLN A 101 30.16 2.50 -10.30
CA GLN A 101 30.41 1.94 -11.64
C GLN A 101 30.27 0.41 -11.61
N SER A 102 30.87 -0.26 -10.63
CA SER A 102 30.77 -1.71 -10.48
C SER A 102 29.36 -2.18 -10.08
N ALA A 103 28.53 -1.34 -9.46
CA ALA A 103 27.12 -1.63 -9.24
C ALA A 103 26.33 -1.57 -10.55
N GLU A 104 26.44 -0.46 -11.29
CA GLU A 104 25.80 -0.28 -12.62
C GLU A 104 26.22 -1.38 -13.60
N ASP A 105 27.50 -1.77 -13.60
CA ASP A 105 28.05 -2.86 -14.40
C ASP A 105 27.49 -4.24 -14.04
N ILE A 106 27.01 -4.48 -12.82
CA ILE A 106 26.38 -5.75 -12.42
C ILE A 106 24.88 -5.72 -12.74
N LEU A 107 24.23 -4.58 -12.48
CA LEU A 107 22.80 -4.36 -12.70
C LEU A 107 22.44 -4.47 -14.19
N SER A 108 23.15 -3.72 -15.05
CA SER A 108 22.99 -3.74 -16.51
C SER A 108 23.33 -5.07 -17.19
N LYS A 109 23.90 -6.04 -16.46
CA LYS A 109 24.21 -7.39 -16.95
C LYS A 109 23.30 -8.47 -16.34
N GLY A 110 22.25 -8.08 -15.62
CA GLY A 110 21.30 -9.01 -14.98
C GLY A 110 21.92 -9.83 -13.85
N GLY A 111 22.98 -9.34 -13.21
CA GLY A 111 23.68 -10.03 -12.11
C GLY A 111 22.96 -9.99 -10.75
N ILE A 112 21.77 -9.38 -10.71
CA ILE A 112 20.87 -9.21 -9.56
C ILE A 112 19.43 -9.42 -10.07
N LYS A 113 18.60 -10.12 -9.29
CA LYS A 113 17.17 -10.38 -9.56
C LYS A 113 16.28 -9.27 -8.98
N PHE A 114 15.22 -8.91 -9.68
CA PHE A 114 14.17 -7.98 -9.23
C PHE A 114 12.80 -8.69 -9.18
N ASP A 115 11.96 -8.30 -8.23
CA ASP A 115 10.60 -8.81 -8.04
C ASP A 115 9.81 -7.83 -7.13
N PRO A 116 8.51 -7.56 -7.35
CA PRO A 116 7.71 -6.73 -6.46
C PRO A 116 7.65 -7.20 -5.02
N ASN A 117 7.80 -6.26 -4.07
CA ASN A 117 7.53 -6.46 -2.65
C ASN A 117 6.21 -7.20 -2.39
N HIS A 118 5.17 -6.83 -3.13
CA HIS A 118 3.82 -7.40 -3.04
C HIS A 118 3.75 -8.92 -3.31
N HIS A 119 4.71 -9.52 -4.02
CA HIS A 119 4.84 -10.96 -4.23
C HIS A 119 5.42 -11.70 -3.02
N HIS A 120 6.11 -10.98 -2.13
CA HIS A 120 6.85 -11.50 -0.98
C HIS A 120 6.20 -11.08 0.36
N ASP A 121 4.88 -10.86 0.36
CA ASP A 121 4.10 -10.32 1.48
C ASP A 121 4.66 -9.01 2.09
N ALA A 122 5.45 -8.28 1.30
CA ALA A 122 6.14 -7.07 1.70
C ALA A 122 5.55 -5.83 1.01
N VAL A 123 5.96 -4.65 1.50
CA VAL A 123 5.77 -3.32 0.90
C VAL A 123 6.97 -2.42 1.19
N GLY A 124 7.15 -1.35 0.43
CA GLY A 124 8.15 -0.33 0.71
C GLY A 124 7.78 1.06 0.15
N PRO A 125 8.07 2.15 0.90
CA PRO A 125 7.84 3.52 0.45
C PRO A 125 8.80 3.88 -0.70
N MET A 126 8.35 4.78 -1.57
CA MET A 126 9.12 5.31 -2.71
C MET A 126 9.75 4.20 -3.55
N ALA A 127 11.07 4.12 -3.74
CA ALA A 127 11.68 3.03 -4.51
C ALA A 127 11.43 1.62 -3.92
N GLY A 128 11.02 1.55 -2.66
CA GLY A 128 10.61 0.34 -1.96
C GLY A 128 11.69 -0.73 -1.81
N THR A 129 12.97 -0.40 -2.04
CA THR A 129 14.02 -1.42 -2.19
C THR A 129 14.28 -2.22 -0.92
N ILE A 130 14.27 -3.56 -1.02
CA ILE A 130 14.57 -4.49 0.09
C ILE A 130 15.58 -5.55 -0.37
N SER A 131 16.60 -5.79 0.44
CA SER A 131 17.59 -6.86 0.27
C SER A 131 17.83 -7.60 1.61
N LYS A 132 18.52 -8.74 1.59
CA LYS A 132 18.62 -9.66 2.73
C LYS A 132 19.12 -9.03 4.04
N SER A 133 20.12 -8.16 3.96
CA SER A 133 20.73 -7.52 5.13
C SER A 133 19.99 -6.27 5.59
N LEU A 134 19.00 -5.78 4.85
CA LEU A 134 18.18 -4.63 5.23
C LEU A 134 17.14 -5.08 6.28
N PRO A 135 17.02 -4.41 7.45
CA PRO A 135 15.96 -4.74 8.38
C PRO A 135 14.56 -4.39 7.85
N VAL A 136 13.58 -5.17 8.27
CA VAL A 136 12.15 -4.93 8.02
C VAL A 136 11.37 -4.97 9.33
N TYR A 137 10.32 -4.16 9.42
CA TYR A 137 9.25 -4.33 10.39
C TYR A 137 8.51 -5.63 10.11
N VAL A 138 8.31 -6.48 11.12
CA VAL A 138 7.48 -7.68 11.03
C VAL A 138 6.15 -7.42 11.71
N VAL A 139 5.08 -7.27 10.92
CA VAL A 139 3.71 -7.08 11.43
C VAL A 139 2.90 -8.34 11.23
N GLU A 140 2.22 -8.78 12.28
CA GLU A 140 1.32 -9.94 12.30
C GLU A 140 -0.12 -9.46 12.48
N ASN A 141 -1.02 -9.87 11.58
CA ASN A 141 -2.45 -9.63 11.71
C ASN A 141 -3.07 -10.75 12.56
N ARG A 142 -3.18 -10.54 13.88
CA ARG A 142 -3.57 -11.60 14.83
C ARG A 142 -4.98 -12.17 14.60
N THR A 143 -5.86 -11.43 13.93
CA THR A 143 -7.20 -11.90 13.55
C THR A 143 -7.16 -13.02 12.50
N GLN A 144 -6.14 -13.05 11.65
CA GLN A 144 -6.08 -13.89 10.44
C GLN A 144 -4.80 -14.76 10.37
N GLY A 145 -3.79 -14.47 11.19
CA GLY A 145 -2.53 -15.22 11.29
C GLY A 145 -1.52 -14.94 10.18
N ASN A 146 -1.87 -14.13 9.17
CA ASN A 146 -0.93 -13.69 8.14
C ASN A 146 0.03 -12.61 8.68
N ARG A 147 1.18 -12.49 8.02
CA ARG A 147 2.17 -11.44 8.30
C ARG A 147 2.33 -10.53 7.09
N ALA A 148 2.87 -9.36 7.34
CA ALA A 148 3.34 -8.44 6.32
C ALA A 148 4.65 -7.79 6.76
N TYR A 149 5.47 -7.44 5.77
CA TYR A 149 6.79 -6.85 5.98
C TYR A 149 6.84 -5.45 5.38
N CYS A 150 7.54 -4.53 6.04
CA CYS A 150 7.90 -3.26 5.40
C CYS A 150 9.33 -2.87 5.76
N ARG A 151 10.06 -2.36 4.77
CA ARG A 151 11.36 -1.74 5.03
C ARG A 151 11.21 -0.48 5.88
N LEU A 152 12.36 -0.04 6.38
CA LEU A 152 12.51 1.15 7.20
C LEU A 152 12.37 2.41 6.35
N VAL A 153 11.87 3.49 6.95
CA VAL A 153 11.64 4.78 6.28
C VAL A 153 12.81 5.71 6.57
N GLU A 154 13.37 6.34 5.55
CA GLU A 154 14.44 7.34 5.67
C GLU A 154 14.44 8.26 4.44
N ASP A 155 15.02 9.46 4.55
CA ASP A 155 14.73 10.54 3.61
C ASP A 155 15.70 10.62 2.41
N GLU A 156 16.58 9.63 2.23
CA GLU A 156 17.62 9.62 1.20
C GLU A 156 17.49 8.41 0.24
N GLN A 157 17.76 7.20 0.71
CA GLN A 157 17.97 6.03 -0.14
C GLN A 157 16.68 5.56 -0.82
N GLN A 158 15.52 5.63 -0.15
CA GLN A 158 14.23 5.32 -0.76
C GLN A 158 13.86 6.28 -1.90
N PHE A 159 14.42 7.49 -1.93
CA PHE A 159 14.26 8.47 -3.01
C PHE A 159 15.33 8.36 -4.11
N GLY A 160 16.35 7.50 -3.92
CA GLY A 160 17.36 7.18 -4.91
C GLY A 160 18.75 7.78 -4.66
N ASN A 161 18.98 8.45 -3.53
CA ASN A 161 20.29 8.94 -3.12
C ASN A 161 21.20 7.76 -2.74
N TYR A 162 22.29 7.55 -3.49
CA TYR A 162 23.30 6.50 -3.27
C TYR A 162 24.62 7.05 -2.71
N SER A 163 24.58 8.20 -2.04
CA SER A 163 25.77 8.76 -1.37
C SER A 163 26.27 7.85 -0.23
N ALA A 164 27.52 8.05 0.18
CA ALA A 164 28.08 7.31 1.31
C ALA A 164 27.29 7.52 2.62
N GLY A 165 26.75 8.73 2.85
CA GLY A 165 25.92 9.04 4.02
C GLY A 165 24.62 8.24 4.05
N SER A 166 23.92 8.18 2.91
CA SER A 166 22.73 7.36 2.71
C SER A 166 22.98 5.88 3.00
N ILE A 167 24.06 5.32 2.42
CA ILE A 167 24.44 3.91 2.61
C ILE A 167 24.88 3.63 4.05
N ASP A 168 25.56 4.57 4.71
CA ASP A 168 25.88 4.48 6.14
C ASP A 168 24.65 4.64 7.04
N GLY A 169 23.60 5.35 6.59
CA GLY A 169 22.28 5.37 7.21
C GLY A 169 21.61 3.99 7.22
N LEU A 170 21.66 3.25 6.10
CA LEU A 170 21.20 1.86 6.05
C LEU A 170 22.01 0.94 7.00
N ARG A 171 23.33 1.18 7.13
CA ARG A 171 24.20 0.44 8.07
C ARG A 171 23.87 0.77 9.53
N MET A 172 23.63 2.03 9.88
CA MET A 172 23.15 2.43 11.21
C MET A 172 21.81 1.77 11.57
N TRP A 173 20.90 1.67 10.58
CA TRP A 173 19.66 0.94 10.72
C TRP A 173 19.89 -0.55 11.01
N ARG A 174 20.73 -1.23 10.23
CA ARG A 174 21.09 -2.65 10.39
C ARG A 174 21.81 -2.96 11.71
N ASP A 175 22.81 -2.14 12.07
CA ASP A 175 23.78 -2.47 13.11
C ASP A 175 23.43 -1.88 14.49
N VAL A 176 22.55 -0.87 14.55
CA VAL A 176 22.23 -0.14 15.80
C VAL A 176 20.72 -0.03 16.04
N TRP A 177 19.98 0.62 15.14
CA TRP A 177 18.61 1.07 15.44
C TRP A 177 17.58 -0.06 15.39
N ALA A 178 17.56 -0.88 14.33
CA ALA A 178 16.64 -2.03 14.25
C ALA A 178 16.92 -3.09 15.33
N PRO A 179 18.18 -3.49 15.62
CA PRO A 179 18.47 -4.40 16.74
C PRO A 179 17.99 -3.86 18.10
N SER A 180 18.16 -2.55 18.35
CA SER A 180 17.71 -1.91 19.59
C SER A 180 16.19 -1.92 19.73
N LEU A 181 15.47 -1.49 18.69
CA LEU A 181 14.01 -1.47 18.66
C LEU A 181 13.43 -2.89 18.75
N GLY A 182 13.90 -3.84 17.93
CA GLY A 182 13.45 -5.23 17.97
C GLY A 182 13.69 -5.90 19.34
N LYS A 183 14.75 -5.53 20.06
CA LYS A 183 14.96 -5.97 21.45
C LYS A 183 13.84 -5.49 22.38
N GLY A 184 13.41 -4.23 22.24
CA GLY A 184 12.28 -3.67 22.98
C GLY A 184 10.94 -4.31 22.59
N VAL A 185 10.68 -4.50 21.30
CA VAL A 185 9.45 -5.13 20.79
C VAL A 185 9.30 -6.56 21.31
N ARG A 186 10.36 -7.38 21.24
CA ARG A 186 10.37 -8.74 21.80
C ARG A 186 10.16 -8.76 23.31
N HIS A 187 10.80 -7.84 24.05
CA HIS A 187 10.64 -7.73 25.50
C HIS A 187 9.20 -7.43 25.92
N MET A 188 8.48 -6.56 25.20
CA MET A 188 7.09 -6.24 25.50
C MET A 188 6.05 -7.23 24.93
N GLY A 189 6.46 -8.27 24.21
CA GLY A 189 5.54 -9.25 23.60
C GLY A 189 4.84 -8.76 22.32
N GLY A 190 5.43 -7.76 21.65
CA GLY A 190 4.87 -7.08 20.48
C GLY A 190 4.03 -5.85 20.82
N LEU A 191 3.91 -4.93 19.86
CA LEU A 191 3.20 -3.65 19.99
C LEU A 191 1.99 -3.63 19.06
N SER A 192 0.77 -3.57 19.61
CA SER A 192 -0.44 -3.44 18.78
C SER A 192 -0.49 -2.05 18.14
N LEU A 193 -0.60 -2.01 16.81
CA LEU A 193 -0.50 -0.79 16.02
C LEU A 193 -1.88 -0.13 15.82
N LYS A 194 -2.97 -0.91 15.83
CA LYS A 194 -4.34 -0.42 15.62
C LYS A 194 -4.77 0.70 16.59
N PRO A 195 -4.45 0.65 17.91
CA PRO A 195 -4.72 1.76 18.82
C PRO A 195 -3.88 3.02 18.56
N ILE A 196 -2.67 2.87 18.01
CA ILE A 196 -1.80 4.00 17.63
C ILE A 196 -2.40 4.68 16.39
N ILE A 197 -2.71 3.89 15.36
CA ILE A 197 -3.36 4.29 14.10
C ILE A 197 -4.67 5.05 14.38
N ALA A 198 -5.59 4.46 15.14
CA ALA A 198 -6.89 5.07 15.45
C ALA A 198 -6.76 6.39 16.24
N LYS A 199 -5.76 6.51 17.11
CA LYS A 199 -5.47 7.74 17.86
C LYS A 199 -4.80 8.81 16.99
N ALA A 200 -3.88 8.43 16.11
CA ALA A 200 -3.14 9.34 15.24
C ALA A 200 -4.05 10.04 14.23
N LEU A 201 -5.01 9.32 13.63
CA LEU A 201 -6.05 9.90 12.77
C LEU A 201 -6.88 10.97 13.49
N GLN A 202 -7.11 10.82 14.80
CA GLN A 202 -7.79 11.83 15.64
C GLN A 202 -6.87 12.97 16.10
N MET A 203 -5.56 12.87 15.87
CA MET A 203 -4.54 13.89 16.17
C MET A 203 -4.11 14.68 14.91
N GLY A 204 -4.70 14.41 13.75
CA GLY A 204 -4.44 15.14 12.50
C GLY A 204 -3.31 14.56 11.64
N ASP A 205 -3.01 13.28 11.80
CA ASP A 205 -2.29 12.45 10.81
C ASP A 205 -3.29 11.87 9.79
N GLU A 206 -2.84 11.53 8.59
CA GLU A 206 -3.57 10.64 7.66
C GLU A 206 -2.85 9.29 7.41
N LEU A 207 -1.59 9.17 7.86
CA LEU A 207 -0.71 7.99 7.92
C LEU A 207 0.07 7.61 6.64
N HIS A 208 0.03 8.43 5.58
CA HIS A 208 0.86 8.33 4.38
C HIS A 208 2.00 9.36 4.43
N ASN A 209 1.73 10.66 4.20
CA ASN A 209 2.76 11.71 4.18
C ASN A 209 2.84 12.51 5.48
N ARG A 210 1.89 12.29 6.40
CA ARG A 210 1.77 12.85 7.74
C ARG A 210 1.45 11.76 8.77
N PRO A 211 2.44 11.00 9.24
CA PRO A 211 2.30 10.07 10.37
C PRO A 211 2.97 10.61 11.65
N ASN A 212 3.12 11.94 11.79
CA ASN A 212 3.88 12.61 12.85
C ASN A 212 3.41 12.24 14.28
N ALA A 213 2.09 12.20 14.51
CA ALA A 213 1.53 11.81 15.79
C ALA A 213 1.75 10.30 16.05
N ALA A 214 1.62 9.45 15.03
CA ALA A 214 1.88 8.02 15.13
C ALA A 214 3.37 7.73 15.43
N SER A 215 4.29 8.40 14.75
CA SER A 215 5.75 8.35 15.00
C SER A 215 6.08 8.80 16.43
N SER A 216 5.48 9.90 16.89
CA SER A 216 5.63 10.40 18.27
C SER A 216 5.11 9.41 19.32
N ILE A 217 3.96 8.78 19.08
CA ILE A 217 3.37 7.77 19.97
C ILE A 217 4.25 6.51 20.00
N PHE A 218 4.76 6.07 18.84
CA PHE A 218 5.67 4.92 18.73
C PHE A 218 6.99 5.17 19.47
N ALA A 219 7.64 6.32 19.25
CA ALA A 219 8.87 6.69 19.96
C ALA A 219 8.68 6.66 21.49
N GLY A 220 7.56 7.21 21.97
CA GLY A 220 7.18 7.14 23.39
C GLY A 220 6.93 5.72 23.90
N ALA A 221 6.25 4.88 23.12
CA ALA A 221 5.97 3.48 23.45
C ALA A 221 7.23 2.61 23.54
N MET A 222 8.24 2.87 22.69
CA MET A 222 9.47 2.09 22.63
C MET A 222 10.48 2.41 23.75
N GLY A 223 10.37 3.57 24.41
CA GLY A 223 11.36 4.05 25.38
C GLY A 223 11.60 3.11 26.58
N VAL A 224 10.54 2.76 27.31
CA VAL A 224 10.65 1.87 28.49
C VAL A 224 11.02 0.42 28.09
N PRO A 225 10.39 -0.22 27.08
CA PRO A 225 10.77 -1.56 26.66
C PRO A 225 12.24 -1.71 26.25
N MET A 226 12.85 -0.73 25.58
CA MET A 226 14.28 -0.79 25.25
C MET A 226 15.20 -0.67 26.48
N ILE A 227 14.79 0.11 27.48
CA ILE A 227 15.51 0.22 28.77
C ILE A 227 15.44 -1.09 29.54
N GLU A 228 14.25 -1.65 29.72
CA GLU A 228 14.04 -2.90 30.46
C GLU A 228 14.65 -4.12 29.76
N ALA A 229 14.62 -4.15 28.42
CA ALA A 229 15.34 -5.15 27.62
C ALA A 229 16.88 -5.03 27.75
N GLY A 230 17.40 -3.97 28.37
CA GLY A 230 18.82 -3.73 28.53
C GLY A 230 19.53 -3.48 27.19
N VAL A 231 19.00 -2.59 26.35
CA VAL A 231 19.77 -2.03 25.21
C VAL A 231 20.94 -1.21 25.77
N PRO A 232 22.18 -1.33 25.24
CA PRO A 232 23.34 -0.58 25.76
C PRO A 232 23.12 0.93 25.67
N THR A 233 23.53 1.69 26.68
CA THR A 233 23.20 3.13 26.80
C THR A 233 23.61 3.97 25.58
N LYS A 234 24.71 3.64 24.91
CA LYS A 234 25.14 4.29 23.65
C LYS A 234 24.09 4.12 22.55
N ASP A 235 23.66 2.88 22.34
CA ASP A 235 22.84 2.47 21.21
C ASP A 235 21.37 2.80 21.48
N LEU A 236 20.95 2.71 22.75
CA LEU A 236 19.69 3.24 23.27
C LEU A 236 19.55 4.74 23.01
N THR A 237 20.54 5.55 23.41
CA THR A 237 20.50 7.00 23.18
C THR A 237 20.52 7.33 21.69
N SER A 238 21.34 6.66 20.88
CA SER A 238 21.35 6.87 19.42
C SER A 238 19.98 6.54 18.79
N THR A 239 19.38 5.41 19.17
CA THR A 239 18.07 4.98 18.66
C THR A 239 16.97 5.94 19.10
N LEU A 240 16.94 6.34 20.38
CA LEU A 240 15.95 7.29 20.90
C LEU A 240 16.07 8.67 20.25
N SER A 241 17.30 9.18 20.06
CA SER A 241 17.52 10.45 19.36
C SER A 241 17.06 10.41 17.90
N TYR A 242 17.25 9.28 17.21
CA TYR A 242 16.78 9.11 15.84
C TYR A 242 15.25 9.02 15.77
N ILE A 243 14.61 8.08 16.49
CA ILE A 243 13.15 7.88 16.39
C ILE A 243 12.32 9.05 16.94
N SER A 244 12.87 9.85 17.87
CA SER A 244 12.18 11.04 18.40
C SER A 244 12.33 12.29 17.52
N GLY A 245 13.15 12.21 16.47
CA GLY A 245 13.37 13.29 15.49
C GLY A 245 12.91 12.96 14.07
N HIS A 246 12.32 11.77 13.85
CA HIS A 246 11.90 11.30 12.54
C HIS A 246 10.38 11.23 12.42
N ASP A 247 9.78 12.27 11.85
CA ASP A 247 8.32 12.40 11.70
C ASP A 247 7.70 11.32 10.80
N LEU A 248 8.42 10.86 9.76
CA LEU A 248 7.93 9.88 8.79
C LEU A 248 8.11 8.41 9.22
N LEU A 249 8.77 8.15 10.36
CA LEU A 249 9.15 6.81 10.82
C LEU A 249 8.02 5.76 10.79
N PHE A 250 6.81 6.16 11.20
CA PHE A 250 5.66 5.26 11.32
C PHE A 250 5.01 4.93 9.97
N LEU A 251 5.35 5.60 8.85
CA LEU A 251 4.84 5.22 7.52
C LEU A 251 5.12 3.74 7.21
N GLY A 252 6.30 3.22 7.57
CA GLY A 252 6.62 1.80 7.38
C GLY A 252 5.74 0.85 8.20
N LEU A 253 5.35 1.26 9.41
CA LEU A 253 4.45 0.52 10.30
C LEU A 253 2.99 0.62 9.83
N ALA A 254 2.56 1.77 9.32
CA ALA A 254 1.27 1.94 8.66
C ALA A 254 1.19 1.06 7.39
N MET A 255 2.17 1.13 6.50
CA MET A 255 2.23 0.31 5.28
C MET A 255 2.20 -1.19 5.59
N ALA A 256 2.99 -1.68 6.55
CA ALA A 256 2.94 -3.08 6.98
C ALA A 256 1.57 -3.46 7.59
N SER A 257 0.97 -2.58 8.39
CA SER A 257 -0.38 -2.79 8.95
C SER A 257 -1.43 -2.89 7.85
N ALA A 258 -1.42 -1.96 6.91
CA ALA A 258 -2.32 -1.91 5.76
C ALA A 258 -2.18 -3.15 4.87
N LYS A 259 -0.94 -3.52 4.53
CA LYS A 259 -0.61 -4.74 3.79
C LYS A 259 -1.16 -5.99 4.51
N SER A 260 -0.96 -6.11 5.82
CA SER A 260 -1.46 -7.25 6.61
C SER A 260 -2.99 -7.36 6.65
N ALA A 261 -3.71 -6.23 6.54
CA ALA A 261 -5.17 -6.18 6.49
C ALA A 261 -5.71 -6.44 5.08
N ALA A 262 -5.08 -5.87 4.05
CA ALA A 262 -5.46 -6.05 2.65
C ALA A 262 -5.16 -7.46 2.12
N ASP A 263 -4.05 -8.07 2.54
CA ASP A 263 -3.70 -9.45 2.15
C ASP A 263 -4.71 -10.48 2.70
N ALA A 264 -5.25 -10.28 3.90
CA ALA A 264 -6.28 -11.14 4.45
C ALA A 264 -7.56 -11.18 3.58
N ALA A 265 -7.81 -10.13 2.81
CA ALA A 265 -8.91 -10.02 1.88
C ALA A 265 -8.58 -10.51 0.45
N ARG A 266 -7.39 -11.06 0.17
CA ARG A 266 -7.07 -11.68 -1.15
C ARG A 266 -7.77 -13.03 -1.33
N GLY A 267 -8.02 -13.40 -2.59
CA GLY A 267 -8.52 -14.73 -2.96
C GLY A 267 -10.00 -15.00 -2.65
N ILE A 268 -10.80 -13.97 -2.35
CA ILE A 268 -12.23 -14.13 -2.09
C ILE A 268 -12.96 -14.23 -3.44
N GLU A 269 -13.53 -15.40 -3.74
CA GLU A 269 -14.26 -15.64 -4.99
C GLU A 269 -15.40 -14.62 -5.15
N TYR A 270 -15.57 -14.08 -6.36
CA TYR A 270 -16.49 -12.99 -6.72
C TYR A 270 -16.21 -11.63 -6.07
N SER A 271 -15.15 -11.43 -5.28
CA SER A 271 -14.88 -10.10 -4.74
C SER A 271 -14.25 -9.17 -5.79
N THR A 272 -14.85 -7.99 -5.94
CA THR A 272 -14.38 -6.88 -6.80
C THR A 272 -13.61 -5.81 -6.00
N VAL A 273 -13.22 -6.12 -4.75
CA VAL A 273 -12.44 -5.21 -3.90
C VAL A 273 -10.95 -5.23 -4.30
N VAL A 274 -10.37 -4.04 -4.45
CA VAL A 274 -8.93 -3.83 -4.64
C VAL A 274 -8.18 -4.22 -3.36
N THR A 275 -7.15 -5.05 -3.48
CA THR A 275 -6.30 -5.52 -2.36
C THR A 275 -4.86 -5.02 -2.45
N ALA A 276 -4.52 -4.32 -3.52
CA ALA A 276 -3.26 -3.60 -3.66
C ALA A 276 -3.42 -2.44 -4.66
N MET A 277 -2.84 -1.29 -4.32
CA MET A 277 -2.47 -0.25 -5.26
C MET A 277 -0.97 0.04 -5.04
N ALA A 278 -0.16 -0.02 -6.10
CA ALA A 278 1.28 0.16 -6.01
C ALA A 278 1.85 0.63 -7.36
N ARG A 279 2.99 1.31 -7.35
CA ARG A 279 3.58 1.92 -8.56
C ARG A 279 5.11 2.00 -8.50
N ASN A 280 5.76 2.08 -9.65
CA ASN A 280 7.23 1.97 -9.78
C ASN A 280 7.88 3.12 -10.58
N GLY A 281 7.18 4.25 -10.79
CA GLY A 281 7.67 5.36 -11.59
C GLY A 281 7.66 5.12 -13.11
N TYR A 282 7.15 3.96 -13.57
CA TYR A 282 6.93 3.62 -14.97
C TYR A 282 5.50 3.12 -15.22
N GLU A 283 5.00 2.22 -14.37
CA GLU A 283 3.61 1.77 -14.31
C GLU A 283 2.99 1.91 -12.91
N PHE A 284 1.69 2.16 -12.90
CA PHE A 284 0.80 1.98 -11.76
C PHE A 284 0.04 0.65 -11.92
N GLY A 285 0.05 -0.19 -10.89
CA GLY A 285 -0.63 -1.49 -10.86
C GLY A 285 -1.67 -1.59 -9.74
N ILE A 286 -2.73 -2.37 -10.00
CA ILE A 286 -3.66 -2.83 -8.95
C ILE A 286 -3.77 -4.36 -8.93
N ASN A 287 -4.04 -4.92 -7.75
CA ASN A 287 -4.57 -6.28 -7.60
C ASN A 287 -6.01 -6.23 -7.05
N VAL A 288 -6.83 -7.20 -7.42
CA VAL A 288 -8.23 -7.33 -6.98
C VAL A 288 -8.44 -8.72 -6.38
N SER A 289 -9.18 -8.79 -5.27
CA SER A 289 -9.34 -9.99 -4.44
C SER A 289 -9.71 -11.24 -5.23
N GLY A 290 -10.76 -11.17 -6.06
CA GLY A 290 -11.23 -12.29 -6.87
C GLY A 290 -10.40 -12.61 -8.12
N LEU A 291 -9.26 -11.94 -8.36
CA LEU A 291 -8.47 -12.05 -9.59
C LEU A 291 -7.06 -12.64 -9.36
N ASP A 292 -6.93 -13.56 -8.40
CA ASP A 292 -5.79 -14.48 -8.23
C ASP A 292 -4.40 -13.83 -8.11
N GLY A 293 -4.33 -12.55 -7.74
CA GLY A 293 -3.08 -11.79 -7.68
C GLY A 293 -2.58 -11.25 -9.02
N GLN A 294 -3.39 -11.31 -10.09
CA GLN A 294 -3.07 -10.67 -11.36
C GLN A 294 -2.88 -9.15 -11.16
N TRP A 295 -1.83 -8.60 -11.78
CA TRP A 295 -1.64 -7.15 -11.91
C TRP A 295 -2.44 -6.61 -13.10
N PHE A 296 -3.09 -5.48 -12.87
CA PHE A 296 -3.70 -4.66 -13.93
C PHE A 296 -2.98 -3.32 -13.95
N THR A 297 -2.16 -3.12 -14.98
CA THR A 297 -1.23 -2.00 -15.08
C THR A 297 -1.62 -0.99 -16.15
N ALA A 298 -1.06 0.21 -16.01
CA ALA A 298 -1.01 1.27 -17.01
C ALA A 298 0.15 2.22 -16.66
N PRO A 299 0.59 3.12 -17.56
CA PRO A 299 1.68 4.05 -17.28
C PRO A 299 1.45 4.86 -16.00
N ALA A 300 2.52 5.05 -15.22
CA ALA A 300 2.47 5.79 -13.96
C ALA A 300 2.09 7.27 -14.22
N PRO A 301 1.15 7.84 -13.46
CA PRO A 301 0.77 9.25 -13.60
C PRO A 301 1.87 10.20 -13.10
N ALA A 302 1.85 11.44 -13.59
CA ALA A 302 2.57 12.54 -12.95
C ALA A 302 1.80 12.99 -11.69
N ILE A 303 2.53 13.56 -10.73
CA ILE A 303 1.98 14.05 -9.46
C ILE A 303 1.70 15.56 -9.59
N ASP A 304 0.50 16.00 -9.23
CA ASP A 304 0.15 17.43 -9.16
C ASP A 304 0.47 17.95 -7.75
N GLY A 305 1.42 18.87 -7.61
CA GLY A 305 2.02 19.14 -6.30
C GLY A 305 3.01 20.29 -6.20
N LEU A 306 3.55 20.44 -5.00
CA LEU A 306 4.49 21.48 -4.61
C LEU A 306 5.93 20.94 -4.58
N TYR A 307 6.87 21.74 -5.09
CA TYR A 307 8.28 21.40 -5.19
C TYR A 307 9.11 22.14 -4.14
N LEU A 308 10.15 21.48 -3.63
CA LEU A 308 11.08 22.06 -2.66
C LEU A 308 11.97 23.12 -3.32
N PRO A 309 12.46 24.13 -2.56
CA PRO A 309 13.25 25.23 -3.11
C PRO A 309 14.48 24.75 -3.88
N GLY A 310 14.47 24.96 -5.21
CA GLY A 310 15.53 24.53 -6.13
C GLY A 310 15.05 23.57 -7.23
N TYR A 311 13.88 22.96 -7.07
CA TYR A 311 13.27 22.04 -8.04
C TYR A 311 11.97 22.60 -8.65
N GLY A 312 11.50 21.99 -9.72
CA GLY A 312 10.17 22.22 -10.31
C GLY A 312 9.65 21.02 -11.12
N GLU A 313 8.52 21.22 -11.80
CA GLU A 313 7.80 20.18 -12.56
C GLU A 313 8.68 19.35 -13.51
N GLY A 314 9.67 19.99 -14.16
CA GLY A 314 10.58 19.31 -15.08
C GLY A 314 11.53 18.30 -14.43
N ASP A 315 11.70 18.34 -13.10
CA ASP A 315 12.59 17.46 -12.33
C ASP A 315 11.83 16.24 -11.75
N GLY A 316 10.49 16.30 -11.74
CA GLY A 316 9.59 15.29 -11.20
C GLY A 316 9.64 13.96 -11.96
N GLY A 317 9.79 12.86 -11.22
CA GLY A 317 9.47 11.53 -11.70
C GLY A 317 7.95 11.25 -11.67
N PHE A 318 7.54 10.17 -12.33
CA PHE A 318 6.17 9.65 -12.19
C PHE A 318 5.97 8.95 -10.84
N ASP A 319 4.72 8.74 -10.47
CA ASP A 319 4.29 8.19 -9.18
C ASP A 319 4.93 6.82 -8.85
N MET A 320 5.44 6.67 -7.62
CA MET A 320 6.30 5.55 -7.19
C MET A 320 6.12 5.19 -5.70
N GLY A 321 6.04 3.89 -5.39
CA GLY A 321 5.92 3.33 -4.05
C GLY A 321 4.81 2.29 -3.89
N ASP A 322 4.94 1.42 -2.90
CA ASP A 322 3.83 0.59 -2.42
C ASP A 322 2.93 1.33 -1.42
N SER A 323 3.26 2.59 -1.08
CA SER A 323 2.60 3.36 -0.02
C SER A 323 1.11 3.61 -0.26
N ALA A 324 0.65 3.53 -1.52
CA ALA A 324 -0.76 3.49 -1.91
C ALA A 324 -1.55 2.29 -1.33
N ILE A 325 -0.89 1.36 -0.62
CA ILE A 325 -1.51 0.38 0.26
C ILE A 325 -2.27 1.04 1.43
N THR A 326 -1.90 2.25 1.85
CA THR A 326 -2.58 2.99 2.93
C THR A 326 -3.98 3.45 2.49
N GLU A 327 -4.12 4.05 1.31
CA GLU A 327 -5.42 4.34 0.68
C GLU A 327 -6.22 3.08 0.39
N THR A 328 -5.56 1.98 0.04
CA THR A 328 -6.23 0.68 -0.20
C THR A 328 -7.02 0.20 1.03
N VAL A 329 -6.61 0.58 2.25
CA VAL A 329 -7.32 0.32 3.51
C VAL A 329 -8.05 1.55 4.10
N GLY A 330 -8.10 2.66 3.38
CA GLY A 330 -8.84 3.87 3.76
C GLY A 330 -8.07 4.91 4.59
N TRP A 331 -6.75 4.81 4.68
CA TRP A 331 -5.89 5.88 5.21
C TRP A 331 -5.38 6.76 4.05
N GLY A 332 -4.33 7.57 4.24
CA GLY A 332 -3.80 8.39 3.15
C GLY A 332 -4.80 9.45 2.67
N GLY A 333 -4.86 9.64 1.35
CA GLY A 333 -5.80 10.56 0.70
C GLY A 333 -7.28 10.34 1.06
N PHE A 334 -7.65 9.14 1.52
CA PHE A 334 -9.01 8.81 1.96
C PHE A 334 -9.32 9.40 3.36
N ALA A 335 -8.31 9.57 4.20
CA ALA A 335 -8.41 10.18 5.54
C ALA A 335 -8.08 11.69 5.56
N LEU A 336 -7.68 12.27 4.42
CA LEU A 336 -7.17 13.64 4.26
C LEU A 336 -8.03 14.73 4.91
N GLY A 337 -9.36 14.59 4.92
CA GLY A 337 -10.29 15.50 5.61
C GLY A 337 -10.09 15.60 7.13
N GLY A 338 -9.41 14.62 7.75
CA GLY A 338 -8.98 14.66 9.14
C GLY A 338 -7.61 15.31 9.38
N ALA A 339 -6.80 15.48 8.33
CA ALA A 339 -5.38 15.84 8.42
C ALA A 339 -5.02 17.17 7.73
N PRO A 340 -5.74 18.29 7.95
CA PRO A 340 -5.54 19.55 7.22
C PRO A 340 -4.15 20.18 7.36
N GLY A 341 -3.32 19.69 8.30
CA GLY A 341 -1.92 20.08 8.44
C GLY A 341 -0.97 19.55 7.35
N ILE A 342 -1.41 18.64 6.46
CA ILE A 342 -0.58 18.16 5.33
C ILE A 342 -0.70 19.07 4.09
N LEU A 343 -1.76 19.88 4.00
CA LEU A 343 -2.09 20.69 2.82
C LEU A 343 -1.04 21.77 2.50
N SER A 344 -0.21 22.17 3.47
CA SER A 344 0.95 23.04 3.23
C SER A 344 2.11 22.37 2.50
N LEU A 345 2.06 21.04 2.32
CA LEU A 345 3.06 20.23 1.63
C LEU A 345 2.49 19.61 0.34
N VAL A 346 1.26 19.10 0.35
CA VAL A 346 0.62 18.46 -0.82
C VAL A 346 -0.29 19.40 -1.64
N GLY A 347 -0.57 20.61 -1.14
CA GLY A 347 -1.49 21.57 -1.75
C GLY A 347 -2.95 21.39 -1.33
N GLY A 348 -3.85 22.12 -1.99
CA GLY A 348 -5.30 22.12 -1.74
C GLY A 348 -5.75 22.88 -0.49
N THR A 349 -7.06 22.82 -0.23
CA THR A 349 -7.75 23.50 0.88
C THR A 349 -8.46 22.53 1.82
N PRO A 350 -8.79 22.95 3.07
CA PRO A 350 -9.53 22.09 4.00
C PRO A 350 -10.91 21.65 3.50
N GLU A 351 -11.56 22.43 2.63
CA GLU A 351 -12.85 22.03 2.03
C GLU A 351 -12.66 20.94 0.97
N GLU A 352 -11.63 21.05 0.12
CA GLU A 352 -11.26 20.00 -0.83
C GLU A 352 -10.84 18.71 -0.11
N ALA A 353 -10.05 18.80 0.96
CA ALA A 353 -9.68 17.67 1.81
C ALA A 353 -10.90 16.91 2.37
N LEU A 354 -11.89 17.65 2.90
CA LEU A 354 -13.14 17.06 3.38
C LEU A 354 -13.98 16.46 2.23
N ASN A 355 -13.92 17.05 1.03
CA ASN A 355 -14.64 16.55 -0.14
C ASN A 355 -13.99 15.29 -0.72
N TYR A 356 -12.66 15.17 -0.74
CA TYR A 356 -11.96 13.93 -1.09
C TYR A 356 -12.36 12.77 -0.17
N SER A 357 -12.32 12.96 1.16
CA SER A 357 -12.77 11.94 2.13
C SER A 357 -14.27 11.57 2.02
N ARG A 358 -15.10 12.43 1.42
CA ARG A 358 -16.51 12.12 1.10
C ARG A 358 -16.64 11.37 -0.22
N GLU A 359 -15.96 11.84 -1.27
CA GLU A 359 -15.93 11.25 -2.62
C GLU A 359 -15.50 9.77 -2.57
N MET A 360 -14.51 9.43 -1.75
CA MET A 360 -14.04 8.04 -1.62
C MET A 360 -15.11 7.06 -1.10
N ARG A 361 -16.14 7.56 -0.42
CA ARG A 361 -17.29 6.75 0.04
C ARG A 361 -18.14 6.24 -1.12
N GLU A 362 -18.13 6.94 -2.25
CA GLU A 362 -18.86 6.54 -3.46
C GLU A 362 -18.24 5.29 -4.12
N ILE A 363 -16.92 5.09 -3.99
CA ILE A 363 -16.20 3.97 -4.61
C ILE A 363 -15.89 2.79 -3.68
N THR A 364 -16.05 2.94 -2.37
CA THR A 364 -15.72 1.93 -1.36
C THR A 364 -16.91 1.08 -0.92
N THR A 365 -16.68 0.01 -0.17
CA THR A 365 -17.71 -0.94 0.26
C THR A 365 -18.44 -0.48 1.53
N GLY A 366 -17.73 0.14 2.48
CA GLY A 366 -18.29 0.65 3.73
C GLY A 366 -17.34 1.59 4.47
N LEU A 367 -17.71 2.01 5.68
CA LEU A 367 -16.88 2.86 6.54
C LEU A 367 -16.27 2.04 7.70
N SER A 368 -15.01 2.32 8.07
CA SER A 368 -14.34 1.66 9.18
C SER A 368 -15.02 1.98 10.53
N PRO A 369 -15.31 0.98 11.39
CA PRO A 369 -15.83 1.23 12.74
C PRO A 369 -14.75 1.74 13.70
N ASP A 370 -13.46 1.55 13.40
CA ASP A 370 -12.33 1.81 14.30
C ASP A 370 -11.57 3.11 13.96
N PHE A 371 -11.70 3.62 12.73
CA PHE A 371 -10.90 4.71 12.19
C PHE A 371 -11.77 5.91 11.85
N ALA A 372 -12.17 6.66 12.88
CA ALA A 372 -13.04 7.83 12.79
C ALA A 372 -12.30 9.11 12.35
N ILE A 373 -12.95 9.93 11.52
CA ILE A 373 -12.49 11.27 11.12
C ILE A 373 -13.27 12.34 11.93
N PRO A 374 -12.66 13.03 12.92
CA PRO A 374 -13.38 13.97 13.79
C PRO A 374 -14.05 15.14 13.04
N ALA A 375 -13.46 15.59 11.93
CA ALA A 375 -14.00 16.68 11.10
C ALA A 375 -15.19 16.25 10.19
N LEU A 376 -15.55 14.96 10.20
CA LEU A 376 -16.71 14.39 9.54
C LEU A 376 -17.60 13.68 10.58
N ASP A 377 -17.91 14.39 11.69
CA ASP A 377 -18.78 13.93 12.79
C ASP A 377 -18.39 12.55 13.39
N PHE A 378 -17.10 12.22 13.38
CA PHE A 378 -16.52 10.93 13.78
C PHE A 378 -16.99 9.73 12.93
N GLU A 379 -17.49 9.96 11.71
CA GLU A 379 -17.71 8.91 10.73
C GLU A 379 -16.39 8.23 10.33
N GLY A 380 -16.46 6.94 9.99
CA GLY A 380 -15.31 6.14 9.62
C GLY A 380 -14.65 6.54 8.29
N THR A 381 -13.37 6.20 8.15
CA THR A 381 -12.68 6.19 6.86
C THR A 381 -13.35 5.24 5.86
N ALA A 382 -13.24 5.53 4.57
CA ALA A 382 -13.84 4.75 3.49
C ALA A 382 -12.99 3.50 3.15
N VAL A 383 -13.54 2.28 3.17
CA VAL A 383 -12.77 1.03 3.07
C VAL A 383 -13.31 0.05 2.01
N GLY A 384 -12.38 -0.59 1.29
CA GLY A 384 -12.67 -1.65 0.32
C GLY A 384 -13.14 -1.10 -1.02
N ILE A 385 -12.22 -0.51 -1.79
CA ILE A 385 -12.44 0.10 -3.11
C ILE A 385 -12.99 -0.96 -4.08
N ASP A 386 -14.19 -0.75 -4.61
CA ASP A 386 -14.87 -1.67 -5.53
C ASP A 386 -14.67 -1.21 -6.98
N ILE A 387 -13.97 -2.01 -7.80
CA ILE A 387 -13.66 -1.64 -9.19
C ILE A 387 -14.91 -1.37 -10.04
N ARG A 388 -16.08 -1.93 -9.66
CA ARG A 388 -17.36 -1.65 -10.32
C ARG A 388 -17.82 -0.23 -10.06
N LYS A 389 -17.68 0.25 -8.81
CA LYS A 389 -18.11 1.59 -8.40
C LYS A 389 -17.21 2.67 -9.00
N VAL A 390 -15.90 2.42 -9.05
CA VAL A 390 -14.93 3.26 -9.79
C VAL A 390 -15.35 3.40 -11.26
N ALA A 391 -15.56 2.28 -11.96
CA ALA A 391 -15.95 2.28 -13.37
C ALA A 391 -17.36 2.85 -13.63
N GLN A 392 -18.29 2.75 -12.67
CA GLN A 392 -19.66 3.25 -12.80
C GLN A 392 -19.78 4.77 -12.55
N SER A 393 -19.04 5.30 -11.57
CA SER A 393 -19.07 6.73 -11.19
C SER A 393 -18.11 7.58 -12.01
N GLY A 394 -17.00 7.00 -12.49
CA GLY A 394 -15.87 7.75 -13.04
C GLY A 394 -14.92 8.30 -11.97
N VAL A 395 -15.27 8.18 -10.68
CA VAL A 395 -14.42 8.56 -9.55
C VAL A 395 -13.27 7.57 -9.41
N LEU A 396 -12.05 8.08 -9.33
CA LEU A 396 -10.84 7.31 -9.07
C LEU A 396 -10.39 7.50 -7.61
N PRO A 397 -9.72 6.53 -6.97
CA PRO A 397 -9.03 6.73 -5.72
C PRO A 397 -8.17 8.02 -5.70
N ILE A 398 -8.14 8.72 -4.58
CA ILE A 398 -7.26 9.87 -4.34
C ILE A 398 -6.11 9.44 -3.43
N ILE A 399 -4.88 9.75 -3.82
CA ILE A 399 -3.64 9.38 -3.13
C ILE A 399 -2.84 10.67 -2.92
N ASP A 400 -2.35 10.93 -1.71
CA ASP A 400 -1.30 11.93 -1.48
C ASP A 400 0.07 11.25 -1.51
N THR A 401 1.11 11.89 -2.06
CA THR A 401 2.43 11.25 -2.20
C THR A 401 3.56 12.26 -2.29
N ALA A 402 4.72 11.87 -1.75
CA ALA A 402 5.98 12.55 -2.02
C ALA A 402 6.36 12.43 -3.52
N ILE A 403 7.05 13.46 -4.03
CA ILE A 403 7.62 13.52 -5.38
C ILE A 403 9.10 13.16 -5.28
N ALA A 404 9.51 12.13 -6.02
CA ALA A 404 10.90 11.75 -6.22
C ALA A 404 11.45 12.36 -7.52
N HIS A 405 12.76 12.51 -7.61
CA HIS A 405 13.42 13.02 -8.80
C HIS A 405 13.43 11.98 -9.93
N ARG A 406 13.30 12.44 -11.19
CA ARG A 406 13.27 11.53 -12.36
C ARG A 406 14.62 10.88 -12.67
N GLU A 407 15.73 11.52 -12.30
CA GLU A 407 17.10 11.01 -12.43
C GLU A 407 17.59 10.43 -11.09
N PRO A 408 18.43 9.38 -11.07
CA PRO A 408 18.96 8.76 -9.85
C PRO A 408 19.89 9.71 -9.06
N GLY A 409 20.06 9.47 -7.76
CA GLY A 409 21.06 10.16 -6.91
C GLY A 409 20.52 11.29 -6.03
N HIS A 410 19.23 11.58 -6.08
CA HIS A 410 18.59 12.65 -5.32
C HIS A 410 17.77 12.12 -4.12
N SER A 411 17.54 12.98 -3.13
CA SER A 411 16.55 12.76 -2.06
C SER A 411 15.15 13.25 -2.50
N ILE A 412 14.17 13.33 -1.58
CA ILE A 412 12.85 13.93 -1.83
C ILE A 412 12.95 15.33 -2.47
N ILE A 413 12.06 15.64 -3.43
CA ILE A 413 12.05 16.94 -4.14
C ILE A 413 10.72 17.70 -4.06
N GLY A 414 9.66 17.10 -3.51
CA GLY A 414 8.34 17.71 -3.41
C GLY A 414 7.30 16.75 -2.84
N ALA A 415 6.02 17.13 -2.90
CA ALA A 415 4.86 16.28 -2.59
C ALA A 415 3.59 16.81 -3.27
N GLY A 416 2.58 15.98 -3.42
CA GLY A 416 1.34 16.36 -4.11
C GLY A 416 0.24 15.31 -4.04
N MET A 417 -0.78 15.52 -4.87
CA MET A 417 -1.93 14.64 -5.05
C MET A 417 -1.83 13.90 -6.38
N VAL A 418 -2.34 12.66 -6.42
CA VAL A 418 -2.38 11.84 -7.62
C VAL A 418 -3.59 10.92 -7.62
N ARG A 419 -4.02 10.47 -8.80
CA ARG A 419 -5.07 9.44 -8.96
C ARG A 419 -4.58 8.33 -9.89
N PRO A 420 -4.91 7.05 -9.62
CA PRO A 420 -4.47 5.92 -10.44
C PRO A 420 -5.14 5.93 -11.82
N PRO A 421 -4.51 5.38 -12.88
CA PRO A 421 -5.11 5.35 -14.21
C PRO A 421 -6.39 4.51 -14.26
N MET A 422 -7.49 5.08 -14.81
CA MET A 422 -8.77 4.36 -15.02
C MET A 422 -8.60 3.09 -15.89
N ALA A 423 -7.55 3.01 -16.70
CA ALA A 423 -7.20 1.83 -17.47
C ALA A 423 -7.01 0.57 -16.60
N CYS A 424 -6.44 0.69 -15.40
CA CYS A 424 -6.22 -0.44 -14.49
C CYS A 424 -7.56 -1.04 -14.03
N PHE A 425 -8.53 -0.19 -13.66
CA PHE A 425 -9.87 -0.60 -13.24
C PHE A 425 -10.69 -1.19 -14.40
N HIS A 426 -10.61 -0.60 -15.58
CA HIS A 426 -11.22 -1.15 -16.80
C HIS A 426 -10.60 -2.51 -17.20
N GLY A 427 -9.29 -2.70 -17.02
CA GLY A 427 -8.61 -3.97 -17.23
C GLY A 427 -9.11 -5.04 -16.26
N ALA A 428 -9.08 -4.72 -14.96
CA ALA A 428 -9.56 -5.61 -13.90
C ALA A 428 -11.04 -6.01 -14.09
N LEU A 429 -11.91 -5.06 -14.45
CA LEU A 429 -13.34 -5.33 -14.61
C LEU A 429 -13.63 -6.25 -15.80
N ARG A 430 -12.87 -6.15 -16.90
CA ARG A 430 -12.95 -7.07 -18.05
C ARG A 430 -12.47 -8.48 -17.67
N ALA A 431 -11.36 -8.59 -16.96
CA ALA A 431 -10.85 -9.87 -16.48
C ALA A 431 -11.81 -10.54 -15.49
N PHE A 432 -12.44 -9.76 -14.60
CA PHE A 432 -13.49 -10.22 -13.70
C PHE A 432 -14.71 -10.74 -14.46
N ALA A 433 -15.17 -10.02 -15.48
CA ALA A 433 -16.28 -10.45 -16.31
C ALA A 433 -15.98 -11.78 -17.03
N ALA A 434 -14.80 -11.90 -17.62
CA ALA A 434 -14.35 -13.12 -18.29
C ALA A 434 -14.20 -14.31 -17.32
N LYS A 435 -13.62 -14.12 -16.12
CA LYS A 435 -13.43 -15.18 -15.12
C LYS A 435 -14.76 -15.72 -14.59
N TYR A 436 -15.74 -14.83 -14.38
CA TYR A 436 -17.01 -15.18 -13.74
C TYR A 436 -18.19 -15.30 -14.71
N ALA A 437 -17.91 -15.48 -16.01
CA ALA A 437 -18.88 -15.72 -17.08
C ALA A 437 -20.01 -14.67 -17.14
N LEU A 438 -19.63 -13.39 -17.05
CA LEU A 438 -20.48 -12.23 -17.33
C LEU A 438 -20.35 -11.85 -18.82
N GLU A 439 -21.08 -12.56 -19.68
CA GLU A 439 -21.40 -12.13 -21.06
C GLU A 439 -22.67 -11.28 -21.10
#